data_AF-A0A392W8K1-F1
#
_entry.id   AF-A0A392W8K1-F1
#
_cell.length_a   1.000
_cell.length_b   1.000
_cell.length_c   1.000
_cell.angle_alpha   90.00
_cell.angle_beta   90.00
_cell.angle_gamma   90.00
#
_symmetry.space_group_name_H-M   'P 1'
#
loop_
_entity.id
_entity.type
_entity.pdbx_description
1 polymer ?
#
loop_
_entity_poly.entity_id
_entity_poly.type
_entity_poly.pdbx_seq_one_letter_code
_entity_poly.pdbx_strand_id
1 'polypeptide(L)' 'MAATLYKQHYRMDWGLPRFSPPLMAATQDYLTHTLIPSYYQQYPQQTDLTGHFQ' A
#
# COMPACT_ATOMS: atom_id res chain seq x y z
N MET A 1 -5.98 8.95 5.50
CA MET A 1 -4.98 9.97 5.91
C MET A 1 -3.71 9.33 6.46
N ALA A 2 -3.70 8.63 7.61
CA ALA A 2 -2.48 7.98 8.14
C ALA A 2 -2.03 6.72 7.36
N ALA A 3 -2.94 5.77 7.09
CA ALA A 3 -2.63 4.57 6.33
C ALA A 3 -2.18 4.85 4.89
N THR A 4 -2.77 5.86 4.24
CA THR A 4 -2.35 6.34 2.92
C THR A 4 -0.93 6.88 2.96
N LEU A 5 -0.58 7.67 3.96
CA LEU A 5 0.75 8.25 4.12
C LEU A 5 1.80 7.17 4.42
N TYR A 6 1.46 6.20 5.27
CA TYR A 6 2.29 5.01 5.51
C TYR A 6 2.56 4.25 4.22
N LYS A 7 1.52 4.00 3.42
CA LYS A 7 1.62 3.31 2.12
C LYS A 7 2.47 4.09 1.12
N GLN A 8 2.39 5.42 1.11
CA GLN A 8 3.21 6.27 0.25
C GLN A 8 4.68 6.22 0.65
N HIS A 9 4.98 6.33 1.95
CA HIS A 9 6.36 6.23 2.45
C HIS A 9 6.99 4.88 2.13
N TYR A 10 6.24 3.79 2.32
CA TYR A 10 6.67 2.44 1.94
C TYR A 10 6.93 2.30 0.43
N ARG A 11 6.05 2.86 -0.42
CA ARG A 11 6.18 2.77 -1.89
C ARG A 11 7.32 3.59 -2.46
N MET A 12 7.61 4.74 -1.84
CA MET A 12 8.65 5.66 -2.29
C MET A 12 9.99 5.41 -1.59
N ASP A 13 10.06 4.38 -0.73
CA ASP A 13 11.22 4.03 0.07
C ASP A 13 11.75 5.20 0.91
N TRP A 14 10.82 5.99 1.47
CA TRP A 14 11.12 7.17 2.31
C TRP A 14 11.32 6.82 3.79
N GLY A 15 11.42 5.53 4.12
CA GLY A 15 11.42 5.05 5.50
C GLY A 15 10.02 5.07 6.13
N LEU A 16 9.94 5.01 7.46
CA LEU A 16 8.65 5.02 8.18
C LEU A 16 8.17 6.45 8.45
N PRO A 17 6.87 6.73 8.30
CA PRO A 17 6.32 8.02 8.70
C PRO A 17 6.47 8.23 10.21
N ARG A 18 6.81 9.46 10.62
CA ARG A 18 6.91 9.82 12.04
C ARG A 18 5.53 10.00 12.65
N PHE A 19 5.00 8.93 13.23
CA PHE A 19 3.76 8.93 13.99
C PHE A 19 4.01 8.82 15.48
N SER A 20 3.05 9.29 16.28
CA SER A 20 3.04 8.93 17.70
C SER A 20 2.83 7.41 17.83
N PRO A 21 3.37 6.77 18.89
CA PRO A 21 3.21 5.33 19.10
C PRO A 21 1.76 4.82 18.96
N PRO A 22 0.72 5.45 19.56
CA PRO A 22 -0.65 4.98 19.40
C PRO A 22 -1.18 5.12 17.97
N LEU A 23 -0.77 6.16 17.23
CA LEU A 23 -1.16 6.34 15.84
C LEU A 23 -0.47 5.33 14.91
N MET A 24 0.78 4.97 15.20
CA MET A 24 1.49 3.91 14.48
C MET A 24 0.79 2.56 14.66
N ALA A 25 0.44 2.21 15.91
CA ALA A 25 -0.27 0.97 16.22
C ALA A 25 -1.65 0.92 15.52
N ALA A 26 -2.46 1.97 15.64
CA ALA A 26 -3.75 2.05 14.96
C ALA A 26 -3.62 1.98 13.43
N THR A 27 -2.55 2.54 12.86
CA THR A 27 -2.29 2.46 11.42
C THR A 27 -1.95 1.02 11.03
N GLN A 28 -1.07 0.34 11.76
CA GLN A 28 -0.71 -1.06 11.49
C GLN A 28 -1.91 -1.99 11.65
N ASP A 29 -2.69 -1.85 12.72
CA ASP A 29 -3.93 -2.61 12.93
C ASP A 29 -4.94 -2.36 11.82
N TYR A 30 -5.06 -1.12 11.34
CA TYR A 30 -5.90 -0.85 10.18
C TYR A 30 -5.38 -1.55 8.92
N LEU A 31 -4.06 -1.56 8.68
CA LEU A 31 -3.44 -2.20 7.52
C LEU A 31 -3.54 -3.74 7.57
N THR A 32 -3.63 -4.35 8.75
CA THR A 32 -3.80 -5.81 8.88
C THR A 32 -5.25 -6.23 8.64
N HIS A 33 -6.23 -5.44 9.10
CA HIS A 33 -7.66 -5.74 8.92
C HIS A 33 -8.18 -5.35 7.54
N THR A 34 -7.64 -4.29 6.96
CA THR A 34 -7.99 -3.89 5.61
C THR A 34 -7.09 -4.71 4.69
N LEU A 35 -7.63 -5.74 4.03
CA LEU A 35 -7.00 -6.36 2.87
C LEU A 35 -6.76 -5.27 1.84
N ILE A 36 -5.62 -4.59 1.95
CA ILE A 36 -5.13 -3.73 0.88
C ILE A 36 -4.80 -4.71 -0.21
N PRO A 37 -5.53 -4.67 -1.34
CA PRO A 37 -5.16 -5.53 -2.44
C PRO A 37 -3.70 -5.20 -2.75
N SER A 38 -2.88 -6.24 -2.83
CA SER A 38 -1.50 -6.16 -3.26
C SER A 38 -1.43 -5.22 -4.46
N TYR A 39 -0.37 -4.43 -4.57
CA TYR A 39 -0.17 -3.55 -5.73
C TYR A 39 -0.39 -4.31 -7.05
N TYR A 40 -0.01 -5.59 -7.11
CA TYR A 40 -0.22 -6.49 -8.24
C TYR A 40 -1.65 -7.00 -8.43
N GLN A 41 -2.51 -6.91 -7.41
CA GLN A 41 -3.94 -7.20 -7.51
C GLN A 41 -4.73 -5.99 -8.01
N GLN A 42 -4.21 -4.77 -7.84
CA GLN A 42 -4.91 -3.55 -8.25
C GLN A 42 -4.61 -3.12 -9.70
N TYR A 43 -3.56 -3.66 -10.31
CA TYR A 43 -3.15 -3.32 -11.67
C TYR A 43 -2.88 -4.60 -12.46
N PRO A 44 -3.34 -4.69 -13.72
CA PRO A 44 -2.96 -5.78 -14.60
C PRO A 44 -1.44 -5.81 -14.73
N GLN A 45 -0.84 -6.99 -14.53
CA GLN A 45 0.60 -7.14 -14.78
C GLN A 45 0.86 -6.95 -16.27
N GLN A 46 2.08 -6.56 -16.63
CA GLN A 46 2.44 -6.27 -18.03
C GLN A 46 2.14 -7.43 -19.00
N THR A 47 2.15 -8.67 -18.49
CA THR A 47 1.71 -9.89 -19.18
C THR A 47 0.23 -9.84 -19.58
N ASP A 48 -0.66 -9.35 -18.71
CA ASP A 48 -2.09 -9.17 -19.00
C ASP A 48 -2.35 -8.06 -20.01
N LEU A 49 -1.53 -7.01 -19.99
CA LEU A 49 -1.64 -5.90 -20.94
C LEU A 49 -1.25 -6.34 -22.36
N THR A 50 -0.27 -7.24 -22.51
CA THR A 50 0.22 -7.69 -23.82
C THR A 50 -0.81 -8.55 -24.57
N GLY A 51 -1.62 -9.34 -23.86
CA GLY A 51 -2.70 -10.15 -24.47
C GLY A 51 -3.92 -9.35 -24.92
N HIS A 52 -4.08 -8.11 -24.45
CA HIS A 52 -5.26 -7.30 -24.72
C HIS A 52 -5.18 -6.48 -26.02
N PHE A 53 -3.99 -6.38 -26.62
CA PHE A 53 -3.75 -5.66 -27.88
C PHE A 53 -3.68 -6.58 -29.11
N GLN A 54 -4.18 -7.83 -29.01
CA GLN A 54 -4.25 -8.77 -30.15
C GLN A 54 -5.55 -8.64 -30.93
#